data_AF-A0A1Q5R835-F1
#
_entry.id   AF-A0A1Q5R835-F1
#
_cell.length_a   1.000
_cell.length_b   1.000
_cell.length_c   1.000
_cell.angle_alpha   90.00
_cell.angle_beta   90.00
_cell.angle_gamma   90.00
#
_symmetry.space_group_name_H-M   'P 1'
#
loop_
_entity.id
_entity.type
_entity.pdbx_description
1 polymer ?
#
loop_
_entity_poly.entity_id
_entity_poly.type
_entity_poly.pdbx_seq_one_letter_code
_entity_poly.pdbx_strand_id
1 'polypeptide(L)'
;MSKLPRRVADTKIARISSVGVGAELIRTLEQRGVMRPLIDECRSLDWLATAKYQSEAHLRECIATGEALRAEHAALFEQVEAAWATATIDDCRRELGILLLAFPGKSAADLSTFAHIALADVVDVRPTRLILCAACRRLRQTLKFQPALSELLAALSSQTNDSELRWIRHAGEHIAAVRDLVDMAHERLAIGDHY
;
A
#
# COMPACT_ATOMS: atom_id res chain seq x y z
N MET A 1 21.75 -16.49 0.10
CA MET A 1 20.83 -16.84 1.20
C MET A 1 20.97 -15.80 2.32
N SER A 2 20.33 -14.64 2.17
CA SER A 2 20.22 -13.65 3.23
C SER A 2 18.99 -14.01 4.06
N LYS A 3 19.19 -14.58 5.25
CA LYS A 3 18.07 -14.87 6.16
C LYS A 3 17.63 -13.56 6.77
N LEU A 4 16.51 -13.01 6.29
CA LEU A 4 15.72 -12.04 7.04
C LEU A 4 15.59 -12.57 8.48
N PRO A 5 15.85 -11.75 9.52
CA PRO A 5 15.72 -12.21 10.88
C PRO A 5 14.27 -12.64 11.13
N ARG A 6 14.08 -13.87 11.61
CA ARG A 6 12.81 -14.54 12.02
C ARG A 6 11.82 -13.70 12.85
N ARG A 7 12.19 -12.47 13.24
CA ARG A 7 11.37 -11.56 14.04
C ARG A 7 10.10 -11.07 13.34
N VAL A 8 9.99 -11.15 12.02
CA VAL A 8 8.76 -10.72 11.32
C VAL A 8 7.65 -11.75 11.43
N ALA A 9 8.01 -13.05 11.46
CA ALA A 9 7.06 -14.16 11.48
C ALA A 9 6.24 -14.24 12.77
N ASP A 10 6.76 -13.70 13.89
CA ASP A 10 6.12 -13.79 15.22
C ASP A 10 5.41 -12.51 15.68
N THR A 11 5.41 -11.45 14.86
CA THR A 11 4.59 -10.28 15.18
C THR A 11 3.15 -10.72 14.98
N LYS A 12 2.41 -10.89 16.09
CA LYS A 12 0.96 -11.12 16.10
C LYS A 12 0.25 -10.03 15.28
N ILE A 13 0.18 -10.21 13.97
CA ILE A 13 -0.75 -9.51 13.08
C ILE A 13 -2.10 -10.18 13.33
N ALA A 14 -2.62 -9.99 14.54
CA ALA A 14 -3.83 -10.61 15.02
C ALA A 14 -5.02 -9.94 14.33
N ARG A 15 -5.80 -10.75 13.59
CA ARG A 15 -7.21 -10.57 13.22
C ARG A 15 -7.70 -9.12 13.33
N ILE A 16 -7.34 -8.30 12.35
CA ILE A 16 -7.97 -6.99 12.20
C ILE A 16 -9.26 -7.19 11.43
N SER A 17 -10.36 -6.86 12.10
CA SER A 17 -11.72 -6.70 11.57
C SER A 17 -11.72 -6.12 10.16
N SER A 18 -12.58 -6.65 9.29
CA SER A 18 -12.76 -6.36 7.86
C SER A 18 -13.20 -4.92 7.49
N VAL A 19 -12.95 -3.92 8.35
CA VAL A 19 -13.58 -2.58 8.28
C VAL A 19 -12.58 -1.41 8.13
N GLY A 20 -11.31 -1.67 7.86
CA GLY A 20 -10.36 -0.62 7.50
C GLY A 20 -8.95 -1.12 7.24
N VAL A 21 -8.09 -0.29 6.65
CA VAL A 21 -6.64 -0.56 6.64
C VAL A 21 -6.17 -0.50 8.08
N GLY A 22 -5.74 -1.63 8.62
CA GLY A 22 -5.29 -1.70 10.00
C GLY A 22 -4.14 -0.74 10.24
N ALA A 23 -4.20 0.06 11.30
CA ALA A 23 -3.08 0.92 11.72
C ALA A 23 -1.79 0.12 11.90
N GLU A 24 -1.91 -1.19 12.19
CA GLU A 24 -0.78 -2.11 12.26
C GLU A 24 -0.14 -2.37 10.90
N LEU A 25 -0.92 -2.50 9.81
CA LEU A 25 -0.35 -2.67 8.47
C LEU A 25 0.55 -1.49 8.10
N ILE A 26 0.07 -0.27 8.34
CA ILE A 26 0.87 0.94 8.07
C ILE A 26 2.14 0.93 8.93
N ARG A 27 2.06 0.61 10.22
CA ARG A 27 3.25 0.51 11.10
C ARG A 27 4.23 -0.55 10.62
N THR A 28 3.76 -1.71 10.16
CA THR A 28 4.60 -2.75 9.60
C THR A 28 5.33 -2.23 8.37
N LEU A 29 4.61 -1.58 7.44
CA LEU A 29 5.21 -1.00 6.23
C LEU A 29 6.20 0.14 6.56
N GLU A 30 5.96 0.93 7.61
CA GLU A 30 6.87 1.98 8.09
C GLU A 30 8.22 1.42 8.59
N GLN A 31 8.30 0.14 8.98
CA GLN A 31 9.54 -0.50 9.45
C GLN A 31 10.51 -0.83 8.30
N ARG A 32 11.11 0.20 7.69
CA ARG A 32 11.98 0.06 6.50
C ARG A 32 13.08 -0.99 6.62
N GLY A 33 13.77 -1.05 7.76
CA GLY A 33 14.85 -2.01 7.98
C GLY A 33 14.38 -3.46 7.96
N VAL A 34 13.10 -3.69 8.24
CA VAL A 34 12.45 -5.00 8.22
C VAL A 34 11.85 -5.29 6.84
N MET A 35 11.20 -4.30 6.25
CA MET A 35 10.44 -4.48 5.01
C MET A 35 11.27 -4.42 3.74
N ARG A 36 12.42 -3.74 3.77
CA ARG A 36 13.23 -3.53 2.56
C ARG A 36 13.67 -4.81 1.86
N PRO A 37 14.19 -5.85 2.55
CA PRO A 37 14.59 -7.07 1.86
C PRO A 37 13.40 -7.76 1.15
N LEU A 38 12.23 -7.81 1.80
CA LEU A 38 11.02 -8.35 1.17
C LEU A 38 10.60 -7.54 -0.08
N ILE A 39 10.68 -6.21 -0.02
CA ILE A 39 10.34 -5.35 -1.17
C ILE A 39 11.35 -5.52 -2.30
N ASP A 40 12.64 -5.66 -1.99
CA ASP A 40 13.69 -5.91 -2.98
C ASP A 40 13.46 -7.27 -3.68
N GLU A 41 13.01 -8.29 -2.94
CA GLU A 41 12.60 -9.58 -3.50
C GLU A 41 11.32 -9.48 -4.35
N CYS A 42 10.28 -8.76 -3.90
CA CYS A 42 9.09 -8.53 -4.71
C CYS A 42 9.43 -7.78 -6.02
N ARG A 43 10.37 -6.84 -5.96
CA ARG A 43 10.82 -6.05 -7.12
C ARG A 43 11.61 -6.91 -8.12
N SER A 44 12.38 -7.90 -7.69
CA SER A 44 13.10 -8.76 -8.63
C SER A 44 12.16 -9.60 -9.50
N LEU A 45 10.98 -9.94 -8.99
CA LEU A 45 9.93 -10.66 -9.74
C LEU A 45 9.42 -9.88 -10.95
N ASP A 46 9.33 -8.56 -10.86
CA ASP A 46 8.90 -7.72 -11.99
C ASP A 46 9.81 -7.97 -13.20
N TRP A 47 11.12 -7.86 -12.99
CA TRP A 47 12.08 -8.14 -14.07
C TRP A 47 11.93 -9.57 -14.61
N LEU A 48 11.80 -10.57 -13.73
CA LEU A 48 11.66 -11.98 -14.11
C LEU A 48 10.40 -12.25 -14.94
N ALA A 49 9.28 -11.57 -14.66
CA ALA A 49 8.02 -11.77 -15.36
C ALA A 49 7.88 -10.92 -16.64
N THR A 50 8.39 -9.69 -16.65
CA THR A 50 8.03 -8.69 -17.69
C THR A 50 9.10 -8.47 -18.75
N ALA A 51 10.35 -8.89 -18.54
CA ALA A 51 11.39 -8.62 -19.53
C ALA A 51 11.16 -9.37 -20.85
N LYS A 52 11.54 -8.71 -21.96
CA LYS A 52 11.28 -9.17 -23.34
C LYS A 52 11.97 -10.48 -23.71
N TYR A 53 13.03 -10.88 -23.02
CA TYR A 53 13.86 -12.06 -23.35
C TYR A 53 13.99 -13.02 -22.17
N GLN A 54 12.88 -13.33 -21.51
CA GLN A 54 12.92 -14.27 -20.39
C GLN A 54 12.96 -15.70 -20.87
N SER A 55 13.83 -16.49 -20.24
CA SER A 55 13.92 -17.92 -20.45
C SER A 55 12.83 -18.64 -19.66
N GLU A 56 12.51 -19.87 -20.06
CA GLU A 56 11.62 -20.76 -19.30
C GLU A 56 12.06 -20.89 -17.83
N ALA A 57 13.38 -20.93 -17.58
CA ALA A 57 13.95 -21.02 -16.24
C ALA A 57 13.64 -19.79 -15.39
N HIS A 58 13.72 -18.58 -15.96
CA HIS A 58 13.41 -17.34 -15.25
C HIS A 58 11.91 -17.22 -14.92
N LEU A 59 11.03 -17.64 -15.83
CA LEU A 59 9.59 -17.65 -15.55
C LEU A 59 9.24 -18.65 -14.43
N ARG A 60 9.87 -19.84 -14.44
CA ARG A 60 9.73 -20.81 -13.33
C ARG A 60 10.28 -20.27 -12.00
N GLU A 61 11.41 -19.57 -12.04
CA GLU A 61 11.97 -18.91 -10.86
C GLU A 61 11.02 -17.83 -10.31
N CYS A 62 10.39 -17.05 -11.20
CA CYS A 62 9.38 -16.06 -10.83
C CYS A 62 8.21 -16.70 -10.07
N ILE A 63 7.65 -17.78 -10.62
CA ILE A 63 6.54 -18.52 -10.01
C ILE A 63 6.97 -19.06 -8.64
N ALA A 64 8.04 -19.84 -8.60
CA ALA A 64 8.50 -20.49 -7.37
C ALA A 64 8.81 -19.47 -6.26
N THR A 65 9.48 -18.36 -6.61
CA THR A 65 9.83 -17.31 -5.65
C THR A 65 8.58 -16.54 -5.21
N GLY A 66 7.69 -16.17 -6.14
CA GLY A 66 6.47 -15.44 -5.83
C GLY A 66 5.50 -16.26 -4.95
N GLU A 67 5.31 -17.54 -5.25
CA GLU A 67 4.50 -18.45 -4.42
C GLU A 67 5.12 -18.65 -3.04
N ALA A 68 6.45 -18.82 -2.94
CA ALA A 68 7.14 -18.95 -1.66
C ALA A 68 6.99 -17.69 -0.80
N LEU A 69 7.17 -16.50 -1.37
CA LEU A 69 6.98 -15.22 -0.68
C LEU A 69 5.55 -15.07 -0.14
N ARG A 70 4.55 -15.38 -0.98
CA ARG A 70 3.14 -15.34 -0.58
C ARG A 70 2.82 -16.35 0.52
N ALA A 71 3.43 -17.54 0.48
CA ALA A 71 3.25 -18.55 1.52
C ALA A 71 3.92 -18.14 2.84
N GLU A 72 5.14 -17.60 2.81
CA GLU A 72 5.89 -17.16 4.00
C GLU A 72 5.22 -15.94 4.68
N HIS A 73 4.61 -15.06 3.89
CA HIS A 73 4.04 -13.79 4.36
C HIS A 73 2.54 -13.64 4.07
N ALA A 74 1.79 -14.75 4.08
CA ALA A 74 0.38 -14.81 3.63
C ALA A 74 -0.52 -13.69 4.18
N ALA A 75 -0.49 -13.46 5.50
CA ALA A 75 -1.33 -12.46 6.14
C ALA A 75 -1.00 -11.02 5.71
N LEU A 76 0.28 -10.73 5.44
CA LEU A 76 0.72 -9.41 4.97
C LEU A 76 0.28 -9.19 3.52
N PHE A 77 0.49 -10.18 2.65
CA PHE A 77 0.09 -10.10 1.24
C PHE A 77 -1.42 -9.92 1.11
N GLU A 78 -2.21 -10.72 1.82
CA GLU A 78 -3.67 -10.59 1.83
C GLU A 78 -4.12 -9.19 2.25
N GLN A 79 -3.51 -8.65 3.32
CA GLN A 79 -3.85 -7.31 3.80
C GLN A 79 -3.44 -6.21 2.84
N VAL A 80 -2.25 -6.29 2.23
CA VAL A 80 -1.79 -5.30 1.27
C VAL A 80 -2.64 -5.37 0.01
N GLU A 81 -2.90 -6.55 -0.55
CA GLU A 81 -3.78 -6.74 -1.72
C GLU A 81 -5.16 -6.11 -1.46
N ALA A 82 -5.76 -6.37 -0.30
CA ALA A 82 -7.06 -5.78 0.08
C ALA A 82 -7.01 -4.26 0.33
N ALA A 83 -5.89 -3.75 0.83
CA ALA A 83 -5.68 -2.32 1.08
C ALA A 83 -5.25 -1.54 -0.18
N TRP A 84 -4.75 -2.24 -1.20
CA TRP A 84 -4.32 -1.67 -2.46
C TRP A 84 -5.49 -1.37 -3.42
N ALA A 85 -6.67 -1.92 -3.14
CA ALA A 85 -7.90 -1.53 -3.84
C ALA A 85 -8.18 -0.02 -3.69
N THR A 86 -8.81 0.57 -4.70
CA THR A 86 -9.29 1.96 -4.68
C THR A 86 -10.21 2.17 -3.47
N ALA A 87 -10.01 3.29 -2.77
CA ALA A 87 -10.83 3.66 -1.63
C ALA A 87 -12.27 3.92 -2.05
N THR A 88 -13.21 3.38 -1.28
CA THR A 88 -14.63 3.69 -1.46
C THR A 88 -14.95 5.09 -0.92
N ILE A 89 -16.12 5.64 -1.29
CA ILE A 89 -16.61 6.91 -0.72
C ILE A 89 -16.68 6.82 0.82
N ASP A 90 -17.07 5.66 1.36
CA ASP A 90 -17.16 5.47 2.81
C ASP A 90 -15.78 5.37 3.48
N ASP A 91 -14.78 4.77 2.82
CA ASP A 91 -13.39 4.85 3.27
C ASP A 91 -12.92 6.32 3.33
N CYS A 92 -13.17 7.09 2.27
CA CYS A 92 -12.84 8.52 2.19
C CYS A 92 -13.51 9.32 3.31
N ARG A 93 -14.83 9.16 3.49
CA ARG A 93 -15.57 9.83 4.58
C ARG A 93 -15.00 9.50 5.95
N ARG A 94 -14.72 8.22 6.20
CA ARG A 94 -14.19 7.75 7.48
C ARG A 94 -12.82 8.37 7.79
N GLU A 95 -11.87 8.27 6.85
CA GLU A 95 -10.51 8.78 7.07
C GLU A 95 -10.45 10.32 7.14
N LEU A 96 -11.24 11.01 6.31
CA LEU A 96 -11.38 12.47 6.39
C LEU A 96 -12.03 12.90 7.70
N GLY A 97 -13.07 12.20 8.17
CA GLY A 97 -13.68 12.47 9.46
C GLY A 97 -12.67 12.35 10.60
N ILE A 98 -11.87 11.28 10.63
CA ILE A 98 -10.82 11.09 11.64
C ILE A 98 -9.75 12.19 11.54
N LEU A 99 -9.32 12.55 10.32
CA LEU A 99 -8.36 13.63 10.09
C LEU A 99 -8.87 14.97 10.65
N LEU A 100 -10.11 15.33 10.31
CA LEU A 100 -10.69 16.62 10.65
C LEU A 100 -10.98 16.76 12.14
N LEU A 101 -11.43 15.69 12.80
CA LEU A 101 -11.66 15.67 14.25
C LEU A 101 -10.36 15.75 15.07
N ALA A 102 -9.19 15.53 14.46
CA ALA A 102 -7.91 15.63 15.15
C ALA A 102 -7.45 17.08 15.43
N PHE A 103 -8.10 18.08 14.84
CA PHE A 103 -7.71 19.48 14.98
C PHE A 103 -8.79 20.27 15.75
N PRO A 104 -8.52 20.68 17.01
CA PRO A 104 -9.48 21.44 17.79
C PRO A 104 -9.64 22.88 17.25
N GLY A 105 -10.85 23.45 17.35
CA GLY A 105 -11.06 24.90 17.24
C GLY A 105 -11.83 25.45 16.04
N LYS A 106 -12.53 24.62 15.24
CA LYS A 106 -13.44 25.12 14.20
C LYS A 106 -14.92 25.01 14.58
N SER A 107 -15.73 25.93 14.05
CA SER A 107 -17.18 25.80 14.13
C SER A 107 -17.64 24.53 13.38
N ALA A 108 -18.69 23.87 13.87
CA ALA A 108 -19.21 22.66 13.23
C ALA A 108 -19.67 22.90 11.78
N ALA A 109 -20.13 24.12 11.46
CA ALA A 109 -20.57 24.51 10.13
C ALA A 109 -19.39 24.59 9.13
N ASP A 110 -18.26 25.19 9.53
CA ASP A 110 -17.07 25.29 8.67
C ASP A 110 -16.46 23.92 8.40
N LEU A 111 -16.49 23.04 9.40
CA LEU A 111 -15.98 21.67 9.28
C LEU A 111 -16.80 20.85 8.28
N SER A 112 -18.13 20.96 8.32
CA SER A 112 -19.04 20.23 7.43
C SER A 112 -18.85 20.65 5.97
N THR A 113 -18.75 21.95 5.70
CA THR A 113 -18.54 22.48 4.34
C THR A 113 -17.18 22.05 3.80
N PHE A 114 -16.11 22.17 4.60
CA PHE A 114 -14.79 21.69 4.21
C PHE A 114 -14.79 20.19 3.91
N ALA A 115 -15.43 19.39 4.77
CA ALA A 115 -15.49 17.94 4.60
C ALA A 115 -16.18 17.52 3.28
N HIS A 116 -17.23 18.24 2.87
CA HIS A 116 -17.91 17.99 1.60
C HIS A 116 -17.00 18.26 0.39
N ILE A 117 -16.33 19.41 0.38
CA ILE A 117 -15.41 19.79 -0.70
C ILE A 117 -14.22 18.81 -0.74
N ALA A 118 -13.62 18.54 0.41
CA ALA A 118 -12.50 17.61 0.51
C ALA A 118 -12.88 16.19 0.07
N LEU A 119 -14.08 15.73 0.39
CA LEU A 119 -14.55 14.41 -0.03
C LEU A 119 -14.64 14.30 -1.56
N ALA A 120 -15.20 15.33 -2.23
CA ALA A 120 -15.33 15.34 -3.69
C ALA A 120 -13.94 15.22 -4.36
N ASP A 121 -13.00 16.08 -3.97
CA ASP A 121 -11.66 16.09 -4.59
C ASP A 121 -10.86 14.82 -4.26
N VAL A 122 -11.00 14.26 -3.05
CA VAL A 122 -10.33 13.01 -2.66
C VAL A 122 -10.87 11.83 -3.44
N VAL A 123 -12.18 11.77 -3.68
CA VAL A 123 -12.80 10.73 -4.52
C VAL A 123 -12.30 10.83 -5.95
N ASP A 124 -12.15 12.04 -6.48
CA ASP A 124 -11.64 12.26 -7.85
C ASP A 124 -10.16 11.85 -7.99
N VAL A 125 -9.34 12.00 -6.95
CA VAL A 125 -7.96 11.48 -6.93
C VAL A 125 -7.89 9.95 -6.92
N ARG A 126 -8.96 9.25 -6.51
CA ARG A 126 -9.04 7.78 -6.43
C ARG A 126 -7.86 7.13 -5.71
N PRO A 127 -7.49 7.56 -4.48
CA PRO A 127 -6.41 6.93 -3.74
C PRO A 127 -6.74 5.47 -3.42
N THR A 128 -5.72 4.63 -3.23
CA THR A 128 -5.93 3.32 -2.62
C THR A 128 -6.29 3.49 -1.15
N ARG A 129 -6.97 2.50 -0.55
CA ARG A 129 -7.32 2.54 0.89
C ARG A 129 -6.06 2.70 1.75
N LEU A 130 -4.96 2.06 1.35
CA LEU A 130 -3.67 2.16 2.03
C LEU A 130 -3.13 3.60 2.00
N ILE A 131 -3.08 4.23 0.83
CA ILE A 131 -2.54 5.59 0.68
C ILE A 131 -3.41 6.61 1.39
N LEU A 132 -4.74 6.48 1.29
CA LEU A 132 -5.67 7.35 2.00
C LEU A 132 -5.41 7.32 3.51
N CYS A 133 -5.38 6.13 4.10
CA CYS A 133 -5.16 5.96 5.53
C CYS A 133 -3.78 6.45 5.97
N ALA A 134 -2.73 6.13 5.20
CA ALA A 134 -1.37 6.58 5.47
C ALA A 134 -1.23 8.11 5.39
N ALA A 135 -1.78 8.75 4.36
CA ALA A 135 -1.76 10.20 4.18
C ALA A 135 -2.50 10.92 5.31
N CYS A 136 -3.72 10.50 5.63
CA CYS A 136 -4.49 11.09 6.72
C CYS A 136 -3.79 10.90 8.08
N ARG A 137 -3.22 9.72 8.34
CA ARG A 137 -2.41 9.46 9.55
C ARG A 137 -1.19 10.38 9.61
N ARG A 138 -0.47 10.51 8.50
CA ARG A 138 0.74 11.34 8.42
C ARG A 138 0.43 12.80 8.71
N LEU A 139 -0.60 13.36 8.08
CA LEU A 139 -1.03 14.75 8.29
C LEU A 139 -1.42 15.03 9.75
N ARG A 140 -2.13 14.10 10.41
CA ARG A 140 -2.44 14.21 11.85
C ARG A 140 -1.19 14.26 12.73
N GLN A 141 -0.11 13.62 12.32
CA GLN A 141 1.13 13.54 13.10
C GLN A 141 2.08 14.71 12.85
N THR A 142 2.02 15.32 11.67
CA THR A 142 3.00 16.34 11.25
C THR A 142 2.46 17.76 11.30
N LEU A 143 1.16 17.96 11.15
CA LEU A 143 0.56 19.29 11.15
C LEU A 143 0.05 19.69 12.53
N LYS A 144 0.19 20.97 12.85
CA LYS A 144 -0.38 21.58 14.06
C LYS A 144 -1.80 22.09 13.87
N PHE A 145 -2.15 22.41 12.61
CA PHE A 145 -3.43 22.97 12.21
C PHE A 145 -4.06 22.07 11.15
N GLN A 146 -5.38 22.21 10.98
CA GLN A 146 -6.10 21.47 9.94
C GLN A 146 -5.44 21.71 8.57
N PRO A 147 -5.16 20.63 7.80
CA PRO A 147 -4.57 20.78 6.48
C PRO A 147 -5.47 21.58 5.55
N ALA A 148 -4.85 22.40 4.72
CA ALA A 148 -5.49 22.92 3.52
C ALA A 148 -5.81 21.75 2.56
N LEU A 149 -6.80 21.94 1.69
CA LEU A 149 -7.16 20.95 0.69
C LEU A 149 -5.97 20.59 -0.22
N SER A 150 -5.17 21.59 -0.59
CA SER A 150 -3.93 21.38 -1.37
C SER A 150 -2.92 20.48 -0.67
N GLU A 151 -2.76 20.60 0.66
CA GLU A 151 -1.84 19.75 1.43
C GLU A 151 -2.35 18.30 1.50
N LEU A 152 -3.67 18.12 1.64
CA LEU A 152 -4.32 16.82 1.59
C LEU A 152 -4.12 16.14 0.22
N LEU A 153 -4.41 16.85 -0.87
CA LEU A 153 -4.24 16.32 -2.23
C LEU A 153 -2.76 16.06 -2.55
N ALA A 154 -1.85 16.92 -2.09
CA ALA A 154 -0.41 16.70 -2.22
C ALA A 154 0.06 15.43 -1.49
N ALA A 155 -0.51 15.13 -0.31
CA ALA A 155 -0.19 13.92 0.44
C ALA A 155 -0.71 12.64 -0.28
N LEU A 156 -1.84 12.73 -0.97
CA LEU A 156 -2.44 11.62 -1.72
C LEU A 156 -1.79 11.40 -3.11
N SER A 157 -1.10 12.41 -3.63
CA SER A 157 -0.45 12.37 -4.93
C SER A 157 0.63 11.28 -5.03
N SER A 158 0.81 10.74 -6.24
CA SER A 158 1.96 9.87 -6.56
C SER A 158 3.30 10.61 -6.52
N GLN A 159 3.26 11.95 -6.66
CA GLN A 159 4.43 12.83 -6.63
C GLN A 159 4.61 13.53 -5.27
N THR A 160 4.10 12.92 -4.20
CA THR A 160 4.24 13.49 -2.85
C THR A 160 5.71 13.70 -2.46
N ASN A 161 5.99 14.86 -1.84
CA ASN A 161 7.31 15.19 -1.32
C ASN A 161 7.60 14.50 0.02
N ASP A 162 6.60 13.88 0.67
CA ASP A 162 6.80 13.12 1.90
C ASP A 162 7.46 11.75 1.61
N SER A 163 8.65 11.54 2.17
CA SER A 163 9.44 10.32 1.96
C SER A 163 8.78 9.07 2.55
N GLU A 164 8.02 9.17 3.64
CA GLU A 164 7.31 8.04 4.22
C GLU A 164 6.13 7.62 3.36
N LEU A 165 5.36 8.57 2.85
CA LEU A 165 4.25 8.27 1.94
C LEU A 165 4.75 7.67 0.62
N ARG A 166 5.88 8.16 0.07
CA ARG A 166 6.52 7.53 -1.09
C ARG A 166 6.95 6.09 -0.79
N TRP A 167 7.52 5.86 0.38
CA TRP A 167 7.94 4.52 0.79
C TRP A 167 6.76 3.56 0.93
N ILE A 168 5.70 3.95 1.64
CA ILE A 168 4.49 3.13 1.82
C ILE A 168 3.86 2.80 0.47
N ARG A 169 3.80 3.79 -0.44
CA ARG A 169 3.32 3.58 -1.81
C ARG A 169 4.16 2.53 -2.53
N HIS A 170 5.46 2.72 -2.58
CA HIS A 170 6.39 1.82 -3.25
C HIS A 170 6.30 0.39 -2.70
N ALA A 171 6.23 0.24 -1.37
CA ALA A 171 6.06 -1.04 -0.71
C ALA A 171 4.73 -1.71 -1.09
N GLY A 172 3.63 -0.96 -1.03
CA GLY A 172 2.30 -1.46 -1.37
C GLY A 172 2.19 -1.89 -2.84
N GLU A 173 2.77 -1.11 -3.76
CA GLU A 173 2.82 -1.41 -5.20
C GLU A 173 3.49 -2.76 -5.46
N HIS A 174 4.69 -2.97 -4.93
CA HIS A 174 5.45 -4.19 -5.19
C HIS A 174 4.84 -5.43 -4.56
N ILE A 175 4.32 -5.33 -3.33
CA ILE A 175 3.66 -6.47 -2.67
C ILE A 175 2.36 -6.84 -3.39
N ALA A 176 1.54 -5.84 -3.74
CA ALA A 176 0.27 -6.09 -4.43
C ALA A 176 0.45 -6.66 -5.85
N ALA A 177 1.55 -6.33 -6.53
CA ALA A 177 1.82 -6.80 -7.88
C ALA A 177 2.25 -8.27 -7.97
N VAL A 178 2.73 -8.89 -6.88
CA VAL A 178 3.32 -10.24 -6.93
C VAL A 178 2.37 -11.28 -7.51
N ARG A 179 1.08 -11.24 -7.13
CA ARG A 179 0.09 -12.18 -7.68
C ARG A 179 0.00 -12.05 -9.19
N ASP A 180 -0.17 -10.83 -9.69
CA ASP A 180 -0.33 -10.56 -11.12
C ASP A 180 0.95 -10.91 -11.91
N LEU A 181 2.14 -10.75 -11.30
CA LEU A 181 3.41 -11.16 -11.88
C LEU A 181 3.56 -12.69 -11.98
N VAL A 182 3.12 -13.43 -10.96
CA VAL A 182 3.09 -14.91 -10.97
C VAL A 182 2.09 -15.40 -12.02
N ASP A 183 0.89 -14.81 -12.07
CA ASP A 183 -0.13 -15.14 -13.07
C ASP A 183 0.38 -14.89 -14.50
N MET A 184 1.06 -13.76 -14.73
CA MET A 184 1.70 -13.46 -16.01
C MET A 184 2.79 -14.48 -16.37
N ALA A 185 3.62 -14.90 -15.41
CA ALA A 185 4.65 -15.91 -15.66
C ALA A 185 4.02 -17.28 -16.03
N HIS A 186 2.92 -17.66 -15.39
CA HIS A 186 2.15 -18.85 -15.77
C HIS A 186 1.60 -18.75 -17.19
N GLU A 187 0.98 -17.62 -17.55
CA GLU A 187 0.42 -17.40 -18.88
C GLU A 187 1.50 -17.49 -19.97
N ARG A 188 2.64 -16.82 -19.77
CA ARG A 188 3.77 -16.83 -20.71
C ARG A 188 4.36 -18.23 -20.90
N LEU A 189 4.45 -19.03 -19.84
CA LEU A 189 4.87 -20.43 -19.94
C LEU A 189 3.86 -21.27 -20.73
N ALA A 190 2.56 -21.06 -20.50
CA ALA A 190 1.49 -21.81 -21.16
C ALA A 190 1.44 -21.57 -22.68
N ILE A 191 1.71 -20.34 -23.12
CA ILE A 191 1.69 -19.97 -24.55
C ILE A 191 3.04 -20.12 -25.26
N GLY A 192 4.11 -20.49 -24.54
CA GLY A 192 5.45 -20.59 -25.11
C GLY A 192 6.12 -19.25 -25.42
N ASP A 193 5.69 -18.15 -24.79
CA ASP A 193 6.24 -16.79 -25.00
C ASP A 193 7.48 -16.54 -24.13
N HIS A 194 8.51 -17.35 -24.39
CA HIS A 194 9.83 -17.30 -23.78
C HIS A 194 10.89 -17.72 -24.79
N TYR A 195 12.13 -17.33 -24.52
CA TYR A 195 13.29 -17.58 -25.38
C TYR A 195 14.06 -18.82 -24.98
#